data_AF-A0A4R1GCU0-F1
#
_entry.id   AF-A0A4R1GCU0-F1
#
_cell.length_a   1.000
_cell.length_b   1.000
_cell.length_c   1.000
_cell.angle_alpha   90.00
_cell.angle_beta   90.00
_cell.angle_gamma   90.00
#
_symmetry.space_group_name_H-M   'P 1'
#
loop_
_entity.id
_entity.type
_entity.pdbx_description
1 polymer ?
#
loop_
_entity_poly.entity_id
_entity_poly.type
_entity_poly.pdbx_seq_one_letter_code
_entity_poly.pdbx_strand_id
1 'polypeptide(L)'
;MRKKLFLATAVLVSLGLASCGGGGSSSVSTTLTGQFVDSEVANVEYETSSGITGRTDENGYFKYRPGDTVVFKVGKVVIGETKGQDLVTLVDLLSDDTTDPAELQKKMELISAFLISLDEDGNPDNGIKIKEEAIEKLKDELEEEVDLEKEEHSADVDVVSLVDNLPIPEDLREEVKDKITVAENHIEKSVYQRLGETLQYLDGKTVLLKSKDGSINGTCTFTITSSDENAKTITGEITNCSGSGVEDDAVTFKVEEGIPYLYEGDGTKDMIIELEHEEFCIMTPDSGVICMEPYEEEHEEHAEASEVTAENEMEGEHEEHAETSEATTESEMEGEHEELTGTTEANNESELEESHETSSTVIE
;
A
#
# COMPACT_ATOMS: atom_id res chain seq x y z
N MET A 1 16.45 13.84 79.56
CA MET A 1 15.72 14.91 80.26
C MET A 1 15.70 16.17 79.42
N ARG A 2 14.52 16.81 79.34
CA ARG A 2 14.21 18.21 78.98
C ARG A 2 14.02 18.57 77.49
N LYS A 3 12.80 19.09 77.28
CA LYS A 3 12.10 19.54 76.07
C LYS A 3 12.58 20.94 75.64
N LYS A 4 12.42 21.27 74.36
CA LYS A 4 12.29 22.64 73.79
C LYS A 4 11.25 22.54 72.66
N LEU A 5 10.00 22.94 72.86
CA LEU A 5 9.37 24.28 72.77
C LEU A 5 9.53 24.93 71.37
N PHE A 6 8.48 24.79 70.55
CA PHE A 6 8.26 25.50 69.30
C PHE A 6 7.42 26.77 69.56
N LEU A 7 7.81 27.89 68.94
CA LEU A 7 7.08 29.15 68.93
C LEU A 7 6.75 29.49 67.47
N ALA A 8 5.46 29.56 67.15
CA ALA A 8 4.93 29.86 65.82
C ALA A 8 5.05 31.36 65.49
N THR A 9 5.47 31.67 64.26
CA THR A 9 5.47 33.03 63.69
C THR A 9 4.65 33.00 62.40
N ALA A 10 3.60 33.83 62.35
CA ALA A 10 2.75 34.03 61.19
C ALA A 10 3.41 34.97 60.18
N VAL A 11 3.42 34.59 58.91
CA VAL A 11 3.90 35.43 57.79
C VAL A 11 2.74 35.71 56.84
N LEU A 12 2.42 36.99 56.70
CA LEU A 12 1.58 37.58 55.68
C LEU A 12 2.26 37.47 54.31
N VAL A 13 1.59 36.87 53.32
CA VAL A 13 2.06 36.81 51.93
C VAL A 13 1.05 37.50 51.02
N SER A 14 1.53 38.53 50.36
CA SER A 14 0.89 39.40 49.38
C SER A 14 0.62 38.69 48.04
N LEU A 15 -0.58 38.88 47.50
CA LEU A 15 -1.01 38.45 46.18
C LEU A 15 -0.32 39.29 45.09
N GLY A 16 0.51 38.65 44.27
CA GLY A 16 0.92 39.15 42.96
C GLY A 16 0.10 38.43 41.88
N LEU A 17 -0.64 39.18 41.07
CA LEU A 17 -1.32 38.67 39.88
C LEU A 17 -0.28 38.52 38.77
N ALA A 18 0.09 37.28 38.45
CA ALA A 18 0.89 36.95 37.28
C ALA A 18 -0.04 36.78 36.06
N SER A 19 0.16 37.64 35.06
CA SER A 19 -0.42 37.51 33.72
C SER A 19 0.31 36.39 32.97
N CYS A 20 -0.33 35.24 32.82
CA CYS A 20 0.01 34.22 31.82
C CYS A 20 -0.78 34.61 30.55
N GLY A 21 -0.17 35.00 29.43
CA GLY A 21 0.80 34.21 28.68
C GLY A 21 -0.01 33.39 27.66
N GLY A 22 -0.21 33.95 26.45
CA GLY A 22 -1.11 33.41 25.43
C GLY A 22 -0.77 31.98 25.04
N GLY A 23 -1.76 31.11 25.10
CA GLY A 23 -1.71 29.78 24.51
C GLY A 23 -1.81 29.91 22.99
N GLY A 24 -0.65 29.98 22.33
CA GLY A 24 -0.57 29.50 20.96
C GLY A 24 -0.83 28.00 21.02
N SER A 25 -1.93 27.56 20.41
CA SER A 25 -2.14 26.16 20.10
C SER A 25 -1.09 25.78 19.07
N SER A 26 0.12 25.43 19.53
CA SER A 26 1.05 24.66 18.73
C SER A 26 0.32 23.36 18.42
N SER A 27 -0.17 23.23 17.19
CA SER A 27 -0.55 21.93 16.64
C SER A 27 0.65 21.03 16.83
N VAL A 28 0.63 20.19 17.86
CA VAL A 28 1.58 19.10 18.00
C VAL A 28 1.25 18.18 16.84
N SER A 29 1.96 18.37 15.73
CA SER A 29 1.91 17.45 14.62
C SER A 29 2.46 16.13 15.14
N THR A 30 1.59 15.16 15.39
CA THR A 30 1.95 13.85 15.89
C THR A 30 2.99 13.23 14.95
N THR A 31 4.16 12.93 15.49
CA THR A 31 5.20 12.20 14.75
C THR A 31 4.93 10.71 14.94
N LEU A 32 4.81 10.01 13.81
CA LEU A 32 4.66 8.56 13.71
C LEU A 32 6.01 7.91 13.37
N THR A 33 6.04 6.59 13.42
CA THR A 33 7.23 5.79 13.13
C THR A 33 6.87 4.79 12.06
N GLY A 34 7.59 4.82 10.94
CA GLY A 34 7.49 3.81 9.90
C GLY A 34 8.72 2.93 9.91
N GLN A 35 8.67 1.80 9.21
CA GLN A 35 9.80 0.90 9.01
C GLN A 35 10.07 0.75 7.52
N PHE A 36 11.31 0.97 7.06
CA PHE A 36 11.71 0.68 5.68
C PHE A 36 12.32 -0.73 5.60
N VAL A 37 11.76 -1.57 4.72
CA VAL A 37 12.06 -3.00 4.66
C VAL A 37 12.33 -3.48 3.23
N ASP A 38 13.56 -3.93 3.02
CA ASP A 38 14.07 -4.84 1.99
C ASP A 38 15.00 -5.84 2.73
N SER A 39 14.45 -6.59 3.69
CA SER A 39 15.06 -6.82 5.03
C SER A 39 15.22 -5.51 5.82
N GLU A 40 15.41 -5.53 7.14
CA GLU A 40 15.60 -4.27 7.88
C GLU A 40 16.79 -3.47 7.29
N VAL A 41 16.52 -2.27 6.74
CA VAL A 41 17.56 -1.47 6.08
C VAL A 41 18.02 -0.34 6.99
N ALA A 42 19.21 -0.47 7.55
CA ALA A 42 19.81 0.47 8.48
C ALA A 42 20.70 1.51 7.79
N ASN A 43 20.77 2.70 8.39
CA ASN A 43 21.64 3.82 7.98
C ASN A 43 21.29 4.46 6.62
N VAL A 44 20.06 4.30 6.12
CA VAL A 44 19.55 5.01 4.94
C VAL A 44 19.08 6.41 5.35
N GLU A 45 19.48 7.44 4.61
CA GLU A 45 19.08 8.83 4.87
C GLU A 45 17.63 9.04 4.40
N TYR A 46 16.79 9.70 5.21
CA TYR A 46 15.43 10.05 4.83
C TYR A 46 15.11 11.52 5.08
N GLU A 47 14.23 12.08 4.26
CA GLU A 47 13.69 13.43 4.39
C GLU A 47 12.19 13.43 4.09
N THR A 48 11.39 14.06 4.95
CA THR A 48 9.95 14.18 4.78
C THR A 48 9.53 15.56 4.30
N SER A 49 8.38 15.64 3.62
CA SER A 49 7.81 16.92 3.15
C SER A 49 7.56 17.95 4.26
N SER A 50 7.41 17.50 5.51
CA SER A 50 7.27 18.38 6.68
C SER A 50 8.60 18.80 7.32
N GLY A 51 9.73 18.37 6.73
CA GLY A 51 11.09 18.72 7.14
C GLY A 51 11.70 17.81 8.21
N ILE A 52 11.15 16.62 8.44
CA ILE A 52 11.81 15.63 9.30
C ILE A 52 12.93 14.98 8.49
N THR A 53 14.15 15.01 9.00
CA THR A 53 15.31 14.36 8.39
C THR A 53 15.94 13.40 9.39
N GLY A 54 16.47 12.28 8.93
CA GLY A 54 17.19 11.35 9.78
C GLY A 54 17.84 10.22 9.01
N ARG A 55 18.19 9.17 9.74
CA ARG A 55 18.57 7.89 9.16
C ARG A 55 17.74 6.77 9.76
N THR A 56 17.48 5.73 8.98
CA THR A 56 16.85 4.51 9.48
C THR A 56 17.75 3.87 10.55
N ASP A 57 17.14 3.37 11.63
CA ASP A 57 17.88 2.70 12.71
C ASP A 57 18.22 1.24 12.35
N GLU A 58 18.79 0.49 13.31
CA GLU A 58 19.20 -0.91 13.12
C GLU A 58 18.04 -1.84 12.70
N ASN A 59 16.79 -1.44 12.89
CA ASN A 59 15.61 -2.21 12.49
C ASN A 59 14.88 -1.54 11.31
N GLY A 60 15.47 -0.54 10.65
CA GLY A 60 14.85 0.16 9.53
C GLY A 60 13.87 1.27 9.92
N TYR A 61 13.75 1.64 11.21
CA TYR A 61 12.73 2.63 11.61
C TYR A 61 13.08 4.06 11.21
N PHE A 62 12.11 4.79 10.65
CA PHE A 62 12.17 6.22 10.33
C PHE A 62 10.99 6.98 10.97
N LYS A 63 11.03 8.31 10.95
CA LYS A 63 9.98 9.18 11.53
C LYS A 63 9.28 9.97 10.43
N TYR A 64 7.97 10.08 10.55
CA TYR A 64 7.14 10.84 9.60
C TYR A 64 5.94 11.48 10.31
N ARG A 65 5.15 12.28 9.60
CA ARG A 65 3.84 12.77 10.05
C ARG A 65 2.75 12.32 9.08
N PRO A 66 1.49 12.18 9.53
CA PRO A 66 0.39 11.84 8.64
C PRO A 66 0.35 12.76 7.40
N GLY A 67 0.29 12.14 6.22
CA GLY A 67 0.28 12.83 4.93
C GLY A 67 1.65 13.29 4.42
N ASP A 68 2.74 13.01 5.14
CA ASP A 68 4.08 13.25 4.63
C ASP A 68 4.34 12.39 3.39
N THR A 69 5.07 12.97 2.44
CA THR A 69 5.89 12.21 1.52
C THR A 69 7.27 12.02 2.16
N VAL A 70 7.88 10.84 1.98
CA VAL A 70 9.20 10.47 2.50
C VAL A 70 10.09 10.07 1.33
N VAL A 71 11.24 10.72 1.21
CA VAL A 71 12.29 10.39 0.23
C VAL A 71 13.40 9.65 0.96
N PHE A 72 13.81 8.49 0.43
CA PHE A 72 14.95 7.72 0.93
C PHE A 72 16.15 7.86 0.00
N LYS A 73 17.35 7.98 0.58
CA LYS A 73 18.60 8.14 -0.18
C LYS A 73 19.83 7.59 0.54
N VAL A 74 20.86 7.33 -0.24
CA VAL A 74 22.21 6.99 0.24
C VAL A 74 23.19 8.02 -0.34
N GLY A 75 23.58 9.00 0.46
CA GLY A 75 24.41 10.11 -0.01
C GLY A 75 23.66 10.98 -1.01
N LYS A 76 24.12 10.98 -2.27
CA LYS A 76 23.47 11.68 -3.40
C LYS A 76 22.64 10.76 -4.31
N VAL A 77 22.42 9.50 -3.90
CA VAL A 77 21.60 8.56 -4.66
C VAL A 77 20.23 8.42 -4.00
N VAL A 78 19.18 8.93 -4.64
CA VAL A 78 17.78 8.68 -4.24
C VAL A 78 17.41 7.28 -4.69
N ILE A 79 16.90 6.49 -3.73
CA ILE A 79 16.43 5.13 -3.98
C ILE A 79 14.91 5.09 -4.20
N GLY A 80 14.19 6.10 -3.74
CA GLY A 80 12.80 6.35 -4.12
C GLY A 80 12.04 7.24 -3.14
N GLU A 81 10.79 7.49 -3.47
CA GLU A 81 9.86 8.35 -2.74
C GLU A 81 8.51 7.65 -2.53
N THR A 82 7.93 7.75 -1.33
CA THR A 82 6.58 7.23 -1.07
C THR A 82 5.84 8.05 -0.01
N LYS A 83 4.60 7.68 0.30
CA LYS A 83 3.87 8.23 1.45
C LYS A 83 4.42 7.68 2.76
N GLY A 84 4.49 8.54 3.77
CA GLY A 84 4.82 8.13 5.11
C GLY A 84 3.72 7.24 5.66
N GLN A 85 4.06 5.98 5.94
CA GLN A 85 3.20 4.95 6.46
C GLN A 85 3.98 4.04 7.42
N ASP A 86 3.29 3.15 8.12
CA ASP A 86 3.89 2.34 9.18
C ASP A 86 4.90 1.32 8.65
N LEU A 87 4.72 0.89 7.40
CA LEU A 87 5.64 -0.01 6.70
C LEU A 87 5.86 0.43 5.24
N VAL A 88 7.12 0.59 4.85
CA VAL A 88 7.52 0.88 3.47
C VAL A 88 8.35 -0.28 2.94
N THR A 89 7.87 -0.96 1.92
CA THR A 89 8.60 -1.97 1.14
C THR A 89 9.13 -1.37 -0.17
N LEU A 90 9.93 -2.14 -0.92
CA LEU A 90 10.33 -1.72 -2.28
C LEU A 90 9.13 -1.61 -3.25
N VAL A 91 8.07 -2.39 -3.05
CA VAL A 91 6.85 -2.26 -3.88
C VAL A 91 6.18 -0.92 -3.61
N ASP A 92 6.01 -0.55 -2.34
CA ASP A 92 5.42 0.75 -1.94
C ASP A 92 6.27 1.95 -2.38
N LEU A 93 7.58 1.74 -2.56
CA LEU A 93 8.54 2.78 -2.94
C LEU A 93 8.60 3.01 -4.46
N LEU A 94 8.28 1.98 -5.26
CA LEU A 94 8.58 1.95 -6.70
C LEU A 94 7.36 1.71 -7.59
N SER A 95 6.21 1.43 -7.00
CA SER A 95 4.97 1.20 -7.73
C SER A 95 3.91 2.25 -7.42
N ASP A 96 3.07 2.48 -8.42
CA ASP A 96 1.80 3.20 -8.33
C ASP A 96 0.72 2.44 -9.11
N ASP A 97 -0.52 2.97 -9.10
CA ASP A 97 -1.69 2.43 -9.82
C ASP A 97 -1.48 2.26 -11.35
N THR A 98 -0.34 2.67 -11.91
CA THR A 98 -0.04 2.65 -13.36
C THR A 98 1.25 1.92 -13.74
N THR A 99 1.99 1.42 -12.76
CA THR A 99 3.32 0.84 -12.98
C THR A 99 3.22 -0.53 -13.65
N ASP A 100 4.00 -0.72 -14.72
CA ASP A 100 4.10 -2.02 -15.39
C ASP A 100 4.86 -3.03 -14.50
N PRO A 101 4.36 -4.27 -14.31
CA PRO A 101 5.02 -5.25 -13.45
C PRO A 101 6.46 -5.57 -13.87
N ALA A 102 6.75 -5.64 -15.18
CA ALA A 102 8.11 -5.93 -15.65
C ALA A 102 9.05 -4.74 -15.45
N GLU A 103 8.53 -3.51 -15.48
CA GLU A 103 9.29 -2.32 -15.08
C GLU A 103 9.59 -2.34 -13.57
N LEU A 104 8.57 -2.60 -12.74
CA LEU A 104 8.72 -2.67 -11.29
C LEU A 104 9.75 -3.71 -10.86
N GLN A 105 9.68 -4.91 -11.43
CA GLN A 105 10.62 -6.01 -11.14
C GLN A 105 12.08 -5.53 -11.29
N LYS A 106 12.39 -4.88 -12.40
CA LYS A 106 13.76 -4.41 -12.69
C LYS A 106 14.20 -3.31 -11.76
N LYS A 107 13.30 -2.39 -11.40
CA LYS A 107 13.58 -1.33 -10.43
C LYS A 107 13.86 -1.92 -9.05
N MET A 108 13.05 -2.87 -8.61
CA MET A 108 13.26 -3.58 -7.34
C MET A 108 14.60 -4.31 -7.34
N GLU A 109 14.91 -5.06 -8.40
CA GLU A 109 16.19 -5.77 -8.56
C GLU A 109 17.39 -4.83 -8.54
N LEU A 110 17.32 -3.71 -9.28
CA LEU A 110 18.37 -2.70 -9.32
C LEU A 110 18.62 -2.07 -7.95
N ILE A 111 17.54 -1.62 -7.30
CA ILE A 111 17.65 -0.91 -6.02
C ILE A 111 18.07 -1.86 -4.90
N SER A 112 17.54 -3.08 -4.87
CA SER A 112 17.98 -4.08 -3.90
C SER A 112 19.44 -4.47 -4.12
N ALA A 113 19.87 -4.68 -5.37
CA ALA A 113 21.29 -4.93 -5.69
C ALA A 113 22.19 -3.76 -5.28
N PHE A 114 21.72 -2.52 -5.47
CA PHE A 114 22.39 -1.32 -4.97
C PHE A 114 22.52 -1.32 -3.45
N LEU A 115 21.44 -1.56 -2.71
CA LEU A 115 21.47 -1.62 -1.25
C LEU A 115 22.42 -2.73 -0.74
N ILE A 116 22.36 -3.93 -1.33
CA ILE A 116 23.22 -5.07 -0.98
C ILE A 116 24.69 -4.82 -1.33
N SER A 117 24.98 -4.05 -2.39
CA SER A 117 26.37 -3.68 -2.74
C SER A 117 27.01 -2.80 -1.65
N LEU A 118 26.21 -1.98 -0.98
CA LEU A 118 26.65 -1.05 0.06
C LEU A 118 26.61 -1.64 1.47
N ASP A 119 26.03 -2.84 1.60
CA ASP A 119 25.90 -3.56 2.87
C ASP A 119 27.26 -3.94 3.47
N GLU A 120 27.33 -3.92 4.81
CA GLU A 120 28.54 -4.18 5.60
C GLU A 120 29.16 -5.54 5.32
N ASP A 121 28.34 -6.59 5.23
CA ASP A 121 28.78 -7.96 4.96
C ASP A 121 28.27 -8.54 3.62
N GLY A 122 27.38 -7.83 2.94
CA GLY A 122 26.86 -8.16 1.62
C GLY A 122 25.88 -9.33 1.66
N ASN A 123 25.23 -9.57 2.80
CA ASN A 123 24.30 -10.66 3.05
C ASN A 123 22.94 -10.12 3.55
N PRO A 124 21.94 -9.94 2.66
CA PRO A 124 20.67 -9.34 3.06
C PRO A 124 19.82 -10.18 4.02
N ASP A 125 20.15 -11.46 4.22
CA ASP A 125 19.42 -12.38 5.12
C ASP A 125 19.54 -12.00 6.60
N ASN A 126 20.46 -11.12 6.99
CA ASN A 126 20.66 -10.68 8.38
C ASN A 126 20.39 -9.17 8.58
N GLY A 127 19.65 -8.56 7.66
CA GLY A 127 19.48 -7.11 7.56
C GLY A 127 20.45 -6.50 6.55
N ILE A 128 20.15 -5.28 6.11
CA ILE A 128 21.03 -4.52 5.22
C ILE A 128 21.54 -3.31 6.00
N LYS A 129 22.85 -3.22 6.21
CA LYS A 129 23.46 -2.09 6.93
C LYS A 129 24.40 -1.32 6.02
N ILE A 130 23.95 -0.14 5.61
CA ILE A 130 24.72 0.71 4.71
C ILE A 130 25.97 1.26 5.41
N LYS A 131 27.15 0.99 4.83
CA LYS A 131 28.45 1.48 5.32
C LYS A 131 28.48 3.01 5.32
N GLU A 132 29.01 3.62 6.39
CA GLU A 132 29.19 5.07 6.44
C GLU A 132 30.13 5.56 5.34
N GLU A 133 31.17 4.78 5.04
CA GLU A 133 32.13 5.09 3.99
C GLU A 133 31.47 5.13 2.60
N ALA A 134 30.45 4.30 2.36
CA ALA A 134 29.69 4.33 1.11
C ALA A 134 28.87 5.61 0.95
N ILE A 135 28.19 6.03 2.03
CA ILE A 135 27.42 7.28 2.05
C ILE A 135 28.32 8.47 1.73
N GLU A 136 29.46 8.58 2.43
CA GLU A 136 30.38 9.71 2.25
C GLU A 136 31.05 9.67 0.86
N LYS A 137 31.43 8.48 0.35
CA LYS A 137 31.93 8.32 -1.02
C LYS A 137 30.93 8.84 -2.05
N LEU A 138 29.64 8.46 -1.93
CA LEU A 138 28.60 8.91 -2.86
C LEU A 138 28.32 10.42 -2.76
N LYS A 139 28.46 11.02 -1.56
CA LYS A 139 28.35 12.48 -1.41
C LYS A 139 29.49 13.24 -2.09
N ASP A 140 30.70 12.70 -2.01
CA ASP A 140 31.92 13.34 -2.50
C ASP A 140 32.13 13.14 -4.01
N GLU A 141 31.85 11.94 -4.54
CA GLU A 141 32.15 11.58 -5.93
C GLU A 141 31.05 11.94 -6.93
N LEU A 142 29.79 12.07 -6.48
CA LEU A 142 28.69 12.50 -7.34
C LEU A 142 28.60 14.03 -7.36
N GLU A 143 28.48 14.63 -8.53
CA GLU A 143 28.29 16.09 -8.65
C GLU A 143 26.84 16.49 -8.33
N GLU A 144 25.89 15.77 -8.92
CA GLU A 144 24.45 15.97 -8.80
C GLU A 144 23.77 14.77 -8.12
N GLU A 145 22.50 14.93 -7.76
CA GLU A 145 21.68 13.84 -7.24
C GLU A 145 21.33 12.86 -8.37
N VAL A 146 21.44 11.57 -8.08
CA VAL A 146 21.10 10.47 -8.98
C VAL A 146 19.83 9.83 -8.45
N ASP A 147 18.81 9.71 -9.28
CA ASP A 147 17.52 9.18 -8.87
C ASP A 147 17.25 7.85 -9.57
N LEU A 148 17.44 6.75 -8.82
CA LEU A 148 17.32 5.39 -9.37
C LEU A 148 15.86 5.05 -9.73
N GLU A 149 14.88 5.69 -9.10
CA GLU A 149 13.45 5.48 -9.38
C GLU A 149 13.08 6.04 -10.77
N LYS A 150 13.71 7.17 -11.15
CA LYS A 150 13.41 7.93 -12.36
C LYS A 150 14.23 7.53 -13.59
N GLU A 151 15.22 6.65 -13.46
CA GLU A 151 15.92 6.14 -14.64
C GLU A 151 14.91 5.48 -15.59
N GLU A 152 14.97 5.76 -16.89
CA GLU A 152 14.02 5.19 -17.85
C GLU A 152 14.34 3.72 -18.08
N HIS A 153 13.46 2.84 -17.63
CA HIS A 153 13.58 1.40 -17.83
C HIS A 153 12.70 1.01 -19.02
N SER A 154 13.32 0.59 -20.13
CA SER A 154 12.53 -0.09 -21.17
C SER A 154 12.37 -1.57 -20.79
N ALA A 155 11.19 -2.14 -21.05
CA ALA A 155 10.90 -3.55 -20.80
C ALA A 155 11.87 -4.52 -21.51
N ASP A 156 12.61 -4.08 -22.53
CA ASP A 156 13.56 -4.89 -23.30
C ASP A 156 15.02 -4.82 -22.82
N VAL A 157 15.35 -3.94 -21.86
CA VAL A 157 16.73 -3.76 -21.37
C VAL A 157 16.94 -4.57 -20.09
N ASP A 158 17.99 -5.39 -20.02
CA ASP A 158 18.35 -6.14 -18.81
C ASP A 158 18.94 -5.23 -17.71
N VAL A 159 18.85 -5.67 -16.45
CA VAL A 159 19.32 -4.86 -15.30
C VAL A 159 20.82 -4.58 -15.35
N VAL A 160 21.62 -5.50 -15.89
CA VAL A 160 23.07 -5.29 -16.08
C VAL A 160 23.34 -4.06 -16.97
N SER A 161 22.59 -3.93 -18.06
CA SER A 161 22.69 -2.81 -19.01
C SER A 161 22.18 -1.50 -18.40
N LEU A 162 21.22 -1.56 -17.48
CA LEU A 162 20.80 -0.38 -16.72
C LEU A 162 21.94 0.10 -15.81
N VAL A 163 22.54 -0.83 -15.07
CA VAL A 163 23.67 -0.52 -14.18
C VAL A 163 24.84 0.10 -14.95
N ASP A 164 25.16 -0.39 -16.14
CA ASP A 164 26.21 0.16 -17.02
C ASP A 164 26.07 1.68 -17.27
N ASN A 165 24.83 2.18 -17.33
CA ASN A 165 24.54 3.57 -17.65
C ASN A 165 24.33 4.45 -16.42
N LEU A 166 24.31 3.88 -15.21
CA LEU A 166 24.09 4.65 -14.00
C LEU A 166 25.21 5.66 -13.78
N PRO A 167 24.87 6.94 -13.47
CA PRO A 167 25.86 7.99 -13.20
C PRO A 167 26.47 7.86 -11.79
N ILE A 168 26.92 6.66 -11.42
CA ILE A 168 27.59 6.32 -10.16
C ILE A 168 29.06 5.92 -10.38
N PRO A 169 29.90 5.79 -9.34
CA PRO A 169 31.28 5.34 -9.50
C PRO A 169 31.37 3.98 -10.20
N GLU A 170 32.36 3.80 -11.09
CA GLU A 170 32.52 2.57 -11.89
C GLU A 170 32.71 1.32 -11.02
N ASP A 171 33.50 1.43 -9.95
CA ASP A 171 33.71 0.32 -9.04
C ASP A 171 32.41 -0.09 -8.32
N LEU A 172 31.55 0.88 -8.01
CA LEU A 172 30.22 0.60 -7.47
C LEU A 172 29.31 -0.05 -8.51
N ARG A 173 29.34 0.37 -9.79
CA ARG A 173 28.57 -0.33 -10.85
C ARG A 173 28.90 -1.82 -10.91
N GLU A 174 30.18 -2.17 -10.84
CA GLU A 174 30.61 -3.57 -10.85
C GLU A 174 30.13 -4.32 -9.60
N GLU A 175 30.20 -3.70 -8.42
CA GLU A 175 29.65 -4.29 -7.18
C GLU A 175 28.13 -4.50 -7.26
N VAL A 176 27.38 -3.55 -7.83
CA VAL A 176 25.93 -3.69 -8.05
C VAL A 176 25.64 -4.86 -8.98
N LYS A 177 26.35 -4.97 -10.11
CA LYS A 177 26.18 -6.11 -11.05
C LYS A 177 26.42 -7.45 -10.39
N ASP A 178 27.45 -7.55 -9.54
CA ASP A 178 27.77 -8.77 -8.80
C ASP A 178 26.67 -9.17 -7.80
N LYS A 179 25.78 -8.24 -7.42
CA LYS A 179 24.68 -8.45 -6.46
C LYS A 179 23.32 -8.69 -7.09
N ILE A 180 23.15 -8.50 -8.40
CA ILE A 180 21.88 -8.70 -9.13
C ILE A 180 21.20 -10.04 -8.77
N THR A 181 21.89 -11.17 -8.94
CA THR A 181 21.29 -12.48 -8.59
C THR A 181 21.04 -12.67 -7.10
N VAL A 182 21.81 -12.02 -6.23
CA VAL A 182 21.56 -12.07 -4.78
C VAL A 182 20.29 -11.29 -4.45
N ALA A 183 20.10 -10.13 -5.09
CA ALA A 183 18.92 -9.29 -4.98
C ALA A 183 17.65 -10.01 -5.44
N GLU A 184 17.66 -10.64 -6.62
CA GLU A 184 16.50 -11.41 -7.13
C GLU A 184 16.01 -12.44 -6.10
N ASN A 185 16.93 -13.26 -5.57
CA ASN A 185 16.58 -14.28 -4.58
C ASN A 185 16.12 -13.69 -3.24
N HIS A 186 16.75 -12.59 -2.83
CA HIS A 186 16.43 -11.89 -1.59
C HIS A 186 15.03 -11.28 -1.64
N ILE A 187 14.70 -10.54 -2.71
CA ILE A 187 13.38 -9.93 -2.91
C ILE A 187 12.29 -11.01 -2.89
N GLU A 188 12.46 -12.09 -3.65
CA GLU A 188 11.48 -13.17 -3.68
C GLU A 188 11.22 -13.78 -2.30
N LYS A 189 12.27 -13.90 -1.48
CA LYS A 189 12.18 -14.45 -0.13
C LYS A 189 11.55 -13.46 0.84
N SER A 190 11.96 -12.20 0.82
CA SER A 190 11.50 -11.16 1.74
C SER A 190 10.03 -10.82 1.50
N VAL A 191 9.61 -10.71 0.23
CA VAL A 191 8.22 -10.50 -0.16
C VAL A 191 7.35 -11.70 0.21
N TYR A 192 7.82 -12.93 -0.02
CA TYR A 192 7.07 -14.13 0.37
C TYR A 192 6.90 -14.24 1.89
N GLN A 193 7.95 -13.95 2.66
CA GLN A 193 7.86 -13.93 4.12
C GLN A 193 6.83 -12.89 4.59
N ARG A 194 6.90 -11.66 4.06
CA ARG A 194 5.97 -10.60 4.44
C ARG A 194 4.53 -10.97 4.08
N LEU A 195 4.31 -11.48 2.87
CA LEU A 195 3.00 -11.95 2.42
C LEU A 195 2.45 -13.03 3.36
N GLY A 196 3.31 -13.96 3.77
CA GLY A 196 2.96 -14.96 4.77
C GLY A 196 2.57 -14.37 6.12
N GLU A 197 3.29 -13.37 6.62
CA GLU A 197 2.97 -12.68 7.88
C GLU A 197 1.61 -11.98 7.82
N THR A 198 1.35 -11.21 6.76
CA THR A 198 0.08 -10.49 6.55
C THR A 198 -1.09 -11.47 6.43
N LEU A 199 -0.97 -12.50 5.59
CA LEU A 199 -2.04 -13.49 5.43
C LEU A 199 -2.27 -14.28 6.72
N GLN A 200 -1.21 -14.60 7.47
CA GLN A 200 -1.35 -15.28 8.75
C GLN A 200 -2.03 -14.41 9.81
N TYR A 201 -1.88 -13.08 9.74
CA TYR A 201 -2.63 -12.14 10.58
C TYR A 201 -4.12 -12.13 10.25
N LEU A 202 -4.47 -12.24 8.97
CA LEU A 202 -5.85 -12.27 8.47
C LEU A 202 -6.53 -13.64 8.61
N ASP A 203 -5.76 -14.71 8.74
CA ASP A 203 -6.25 -16.09 8.79
C ASP A 203 -7.34 -16.30 9.87
N GLY A 204 -8.51 -16.76 9.42
CA GLY A 204 -9.68 -17.02 10.25
C GLY A 204 -10.47 -15.78 10.67
N LYS A 205 -10.07 -14.57 10.27
CA LYS A 205 -10.79 -13.32 10.58
C LYS A 205 -11.84 -12.99 9.53
N THR A 206 -12.82 -12.19 9.94
CA THR A 206 -13.66 -11.45 9.00
C THR A 206 -12.85 -10.28 8.47
N VAL A 207 -12.78 -10.18 7.15
CA VAL A 207 -12.08 -9.14 6.40
C VAL A 207 -13.09 -8.30 5.62
N LEU A 208 -12.80 -7.02 5.50
CA LEU A 208 -13.51 -6.09 4.62
C LEU A 208 -12.78 -6.06 3.28
N LEU A 209 -13.51 -6.30 2.19
CA LEU A 209 -13.05 -6.06 0.83
C LEU A 209 -13.72 -4.80 0.30
N LYS A 210 -12.90 -3.84 -0.09
CA LYS A 210 -13.38 -2.53 -0.53
C LYS A 210 -12.58 -2.01 -1.71
N SER A 211 -13.28 -1.62 -2.77
CA SER A 211 -12.66 -0.89 -3.87
C SER A 211 -12.67 0.62 -3.64
N LYS A 212 -11.69 1.31 -4.21
CA LYS A 212 -11.59 2.78 -4.15
C LYS A 212 -12.77 3.50 -4.78
N ASP A 213 -13.39 2.90 -5.81
CA ASP A 213 -14.56 3.44 -6.52
C ASP A 213 -15.92 3.05 -5.88
N GLY A 214 -15.90 2.18 -4.86
CA GLY A 214 -17.08 1.69 -4.15
C GLY A 214 -17.90 0.63 -4.90
N SER A 215 -17.43 0.12 -6.04
CA SER A 215 -18.06 -1.00 -6.75
C SER A 215 -18.05 -2.29 -5.92
N ILE A 216 -16.99 -2.49 -5.13
CA ILE A 216 -16.83 -3.60 -4.19
C ILE A 216 -16.88 -3.04 -2.77
N ASN A 217 -17.78 -3.60 -1.96
CA ASN A 217 -17.90 -3.31 -0.55
C ASN A 217 -18.64 -4.46 0.13
N GLY A 218 -17.88 -5.34 0.77
CA GLY A 218 -18.44 -6.49 1.46
C GLY A 218 -17.46 -7.11 2.45
N THR A 219 -18.01 -7.91 3.34
CA THR A 219 -17.23 -8.65 4.33
C THR A 219 -17.19 -10.12 3.96
N CYS A 220 -16.05 -10.76 4.16
CA CYS A 220 -15.86 -12.19 3.98
C CYS A 220 -15.00 -12.74 5.12
N THR A 221 -14.89 -14.05 5.25
CA THR A 221 -13.91 -14.72 6.11
C THR A 221 -12.79 -15.25 5.25
N PHE A 222 -11.54 -14.87 5.55
CA PHE A 222 -10.37 -15.44 4.91
C PHE A 222 -9.83 -16.61 5.75
N THR A 223 -9.43 -17.70 5.11
CA THR A 223 -8.80 -18.84 5.81
C THR A 223 -7.70 -19.45 4.96
N ILE A 224 -6.51 -19.62 5.53
CA ILE A 224 -5.38 -20.30 4.89
C ILE A 224 -5.63 -21.81 4.89
N THR A 225 -5.49 -22.44 3.73
CA THR A 225 -5.66 -23.89 3.55
C THR A 225 -4.32 -24.61 3.40
N SER A 226 -3.33 -24.00 2.75
CA SER A 226 -1.99 -24.57 2.61
C SER A 226 -0.93 -23.54 2.25
N SER A 227 0.35 -23.90 2.45
CA SER A 227 1.51 -23.11 2.04
C SER A 227 2.61 -24.02 1.47
N ASP A 228 3.31 -23.58 0.43
CA ASP A 228 4.49 -24.23 -0.13
C ASP A 228 5.60 -23.19 -0.33
N GLU A 229 6.61 -23.25 0.53
CA GLU A 229 7.75 -22.33 0.52
C GLU A 229 8.63 -22.47 -0.73
N ASN A 230 8.70 -23.67 -1.34
CA ASN A 230 9.52 -23.87 -2.54
C ASN A 230 8.83 -23.27 -3.76
N ALA A 231 7.51 -23.40 -3.83
CA ALA A 231 6.70 -22.79 -4.87
C ALA A 231 6.38 -21.31 -4.60
N LYS A 232 6.69 -20.82 -3.38
CA LYS A 232 6.33 -19.48 -2.87
C LYS A 232 4.84 -19.21 -2.98
N THR A 233 4.03 -20.22 -2.65
CA THR A 233 2.57 -20.15 -2.75
C THR A 233 1.89 -20.31 -1.40
N ILE A 234 0.88 -19.49 -1.14
CA ILE A 234 -0.06 -19.64 -0.02
C ILE A 234 -1.45 -19.74 -0.60
N THR A 235 -2.20 -20.77 -0.22
CA THR A 235 -3.54 -21.04 -0.71
C THR A 235 -4.54 -20.77 0.40
N GLY A 236 -5.68 -20.20 0.06
CA GLY A 236 -6.74 -19.90 1.01
C GLY A 236 -8.13 -19.97 0.39
N GLU A 237 -9.13 -19.81 1.24
CA GLU A 237 -10.54 -19.70 0.86
C GLU A 237 -11.09 -18.39 1.42
N ILE A 238 -11.81 -17.66 0.57
CA ILE A 238 -12.65 -16.53 0.93
C ILE A 238 -14.07 -17.07 1.00
N THR A 239 -14.71 -16.99 2.18
CA THR A 239 -16.02 -17.62 2.43
C THR A 239 -16.94 -16.74 3.24
N ASN A 240 -18.23 -17.09 3.31
CA ASN A 240 -19.23 -16.35 4.09
C ASN A 240 -19.33 -14.88 3.65
N CYS A 241 -19.17 -14.63 2.36
CA CYS A 241 -19.20 -13.28 1.82
C CYS A 241 -20.59 -12.63 1.91
N SER A 242 -20.61 -11.35 2.25
CA SER A 242 -21.82 -10.54 2.31
C SER A 242 -21.53 -9.10 1.88
N GLY A 243 -22.35 -8.53 1.01
CA GLY A 243 -22.15 -7.17 0.50
C GLY A 243 -22.27 -7.09 -1.02
N SER A 244 -21.74 -6.01 -1.60
CA SER A 244 -21.73 -5.77 -3.04
C SER A 244 -20.40 -6.21 -3.65
N GLY A 245 -20.46 -6.96 -4.75
CA GLY A 245 -19.28 -7.30 -5.55
C GLY A 245 -18.31 -8.27 -4.90
N VAL A 246 -18.75 -9.04 -3.89
CA VAL A 246 -17.96 -10.08 -3.23
C VAL A 246 -18.66 -11.42 -3.31
N GLU A 247 -17.89 -12.49 -3.53
CA GLU A 247 -18.37 -13.86 -3.56
C GLU A 247 -17.35 -14.82 -2.95
N ASP A 248 -17.82 -16.01 -2.56
CA ASP A 248 -16.96 -17.04 -2.01
C ASP A 248 -16.05 -17.57 -3.13
N ASP A 249 -14.74 -17.59 -2.90
CA ASP A 249 -13.76 -18.05 -3.89
C ASP A 249 -12.55 -18.77 -3.25
N ALA A 250 -11.90 -19.63 -4.03
CA ALA A 250 -10.62 -20.23 -3.68
C ALA A 250 -9.50 -19.40 -4.29
N VAL A 251 -8.57 -18.94 -3.45
CA VAL A 251 -7.51 -18.02 -3.86
C VAL A 251 -6.12 -18.62 -3.65
N THR A 252 -5.20 -18.30 -4.55
CA THR A 252 -3.78 -18.64 -4.41
C THR A 252 -2.93 -17.38 -4.49
N PHE A 253 -2.22 -17.10 -3.41
CA PHE A 253 -1.20 -16.07 -3.36
C PHE A 253 0.13 -16.67 -3.81
N LYS A 254 0.87 -15.98 -4.67
CA LYS A 254 2.19 -16.44 -5.15
C LYS A 254 3.13 -15.28 -5.39
N VAL A 255 4.39 -15.46 -4.99
CA VAL A 255 5.46 -14.52 -5.36
C VAL A 255 6.19 -15.05 -6.59
N GLU A 256 6.20 -14.27 -7.67
CA GLU A 256 6.92 -14.56 -8.90
C GLU A 256 7.91 -13.45 -9.17
N GLU A 257 9.20 -13.77 -9.18
CA GLU A 257 10.28 -12.82 -9.49
C GLU A 257 10.24 -11.55 -8.62
N GLY A 258 9.85 -11.73 -7.35
CA GLY A 258 9.79 -10.69 -6.35
C GLY A 258 8.45 -9.95 -6.29
N ILE A 259 7.54 -10.20 -7.23
CA ILE A 259 6.24 -9.54 -7.27
C ILE A 259 5.18 -10.47 -6.67
N PRO A 260 4.40 -10.01 -5.67
CA PRO A 260 3.31 -10.78 -5.10
C PRO A 260 2.05 -10.67 -5.98
N TYR A 261 1.41 -11.82 -6.20
CA TYR A 261 0.19 -11.93 -7.00
C TYR A 261 -0.88 -12.74 -6.27
N LEU A 262 -2.13 -12.38 -6.53
CA LEU A 262 -3.32 -13.15 -6.20
C LEU A 262 -3.82 -13.86 -7.47
N TYR A 263 -4.11 -15.15 -7.35
CA TYR A 263 -4.77 -15.94 -8.38
C TYR A 263 -6.15 -16.35 -7.88
N GLU A 264 -7.18 -15.96 -8.61
CA GLU A 264 -8.57 -16.30 -8.35
C GLU A 264 -8.90 -17.69 -8.90
N GLY A 265 -10.03 -18.27 -8.47
CA GLY A 265 -10.46 -19.62 -8.86
C GLY A 265 -10.69 -19.77 -10.37
N ASP A 266 -10.90 -18.66 -11.09
CA ASP A 266 -11.06 -18.59 -12.55
C ASP A 266 -9.73 -18.51 -13.31
N GLY A 267 -8.60 -18.33 -12.61
CA GLY A 267 -7.26 -18.19 -13.15
C GLY A 267 -6.82 -16.76 -13.46
N THR A 268 -7.65 -15.76 -13.13
CA THR A 268 -7.27 -14.34 -13.17
C THR A 268 -6.12 -14.10 -12.19
N LYS A 269 -5.18 -13.24 -12.60
CA LYS A 269 -3.95 -12.94 -11.86
C LYS A 269 -3.89 -11.44 -11.59
N ASP A 270 -4.02 -11.07 -10.34
CA ASP A 270 -3.97 -9.67 -9.88
C ASP A 270 -2.70 -9.42 -9.10
N MET A 271 -2.13 -8.22 -9.27
CA MET A 271 -0.90 -7.82 -8.60
C MET A 271 -1.23 -7.23 -7.23
N ILE A 272 -0.51 -7.64 -6.19
CA ILE A 272 -0.56 -6.99 -4.87
C ILE A 272 0.37 -5.77 -4.91
N ILE A 273 -0.19 -4.58 -4.70
CA ILE A 273 0.50 -3.29 -4.83
C ILE A 273 0.82 -2.65 -3.49
N GLU A 274 0.15 -3.05 -2.42
CA GLU A 274 0.42 -2.60 -1.04
C GLU A 274 0.38 -3.83 -0.14
N LEU A 275 1.38 -3.97 0.74
CA LEU A 275 1.52 -5.13 1.62
C LEU A 275 1.93 -4.71 3.04
N GLU A 276 0.92 -4.35 3.83
CA GLU A 276 1.09 -3.96 5.22
C GLU A 276 0.99 -5.16 6.17
N HIS A 277 1.19 -4.94 7.47
CA HIS A 277 1.10 -6.02 8.47
C HIS A 277 -0.33 -6.58 8.60
N GLU A 278 -1.34 -5.72 8.46
CA GLU A 278 -2.73 -6.05 8.72
C GLU A 278 -3.62 -5.94 7.49
N GLU A 279 -3.15 -5.31 6.41
CA GLU A 279 -3.91 -5.12 5.18
C GLU A 279 -3.03 -5.33 3.94
N PHE A 280 -3.67 -5.59 2.81
CA PHE A 280 -3.00 -5.53 1.51
C PHE A 280 -4.00 -5.06 0.45
N CYS A 281 -3.48 -4.46 -0.61
CA CYS A 281 -4.29 -4.03 -1.75
C CYS A 281 -3.84 -4.72 -3.03
N ILE A 282 -4.81 -5.14 -3.84
CA ILE A 282 -4.62 -5.70 -5.18
C ILE A 282 -5.06 -4.71 -6.24
N MET A 283 -4.34 -4.70 -7.35
CA MET A 283 -4.73 -4.02 -8.57
C MET A 283 -5.37 -5.01 -9.51
N THR A 284 -6.66 -4.82 -9.78
CA THR A 284 -7.45 -5.61 -10.73
C THR A 284 -7.64 -4.85 -12.04
N PRO A 285 -7.58 -5.50 -13.21
CA PRO A 285 -7.85 -4.85 -14.49
C PRO A 285 -9.24 -4.24 -14.61
N ASP A 286 -10.25 -4.86 -13.98
CA ASP A 286 -11.67 -4.52 -14.17
C ASP A 286 -12.23 -3.62 -13.06
N SER A 287 -11.76 -3.77 -11.82
CA SER A 287 -12.31 -3.07 -10.64
C SER A 287 -11.34 -2.07 -10.00
N GLY A 288 -10.15 -1.90 -10.59
CA GLY A 288 -9.10 -1.05 -10.04
C GLY A 288 -8.53 -1.61 -8.73
N VAL A 289 -8.21 -0.73 -7.78
CA VAL A 289 -7.62 -1.11 -6.50
C VAL A 289 -8.68 -1.60 -5.52
N ILE A 290 -8.48 -2.82 -5.00
CA ILE A 290 -9.28 -3.45 -3.96
C ILE A 290 -8.37 -3.72 -2.77
N CYS A 291 -8.77 -3.28 -1.58
CA CYS A 291 -8.02 -3.55 -0.35
C CYS A 291 -8.76 -4.57 0.52
N MET A 292 -7.99 -5.44 1.17
CA MET A 292 -8.44 -6.40 2.16
C MET A 292 -7.84 -6.02 3.51
N GLU A 293 -8.72 -5.66 4.45
CA GLU A 293 -8.36 -5.22 5.82
C GLU A 293 -9.20 -5.98 6.85
N PRO A 294 -8.77 -6.10 8.13
CA PRO A 294 -9.61 -6.70 9.17
C PRO A 294 -10.91 -5.89 9.33
N TYR A 295 -12.05 -6.57 9.40
CA TYR A 295 -13.32 -5.90 9.67
C TYR A 295 -13.44 -5.60 11.18
N GLU A 296 -13.36 -4.33 11.55
CA GLU A 296 -13.73 -3.87 12.89
C GLU A 296 -15.23 -3.55 12.91
N GLU A 297 -16.01 -4.28 13.71
CA GLU A 297 -17.39 -3.87 14.01
C GLU A 297 -17.33 -2.51 14.70
N GLU A 298 -17.86 -1.45 14.06
CA GLU A 298 -18.08 -0.18 14.74
C GLU A 298 -18.97 -0.45 15.97
N HIS A 299 -18.36 -0.47 17.16
CA HIS A 299 -19.13 -0.45 18.39
C HIS A 299 -19.83 0.91 18.47
N GLU A 300 -21.09 0.96 18.03
CA GLU A 300 -22.03 2.02 18.40
C GLU A 300 -22.09 2.06 19.93
N GLU A 301 -21.29 2.94 20.54
CA GLU A 301 -21.46 3.34 21.93
C GLU A 301 -22.77 4.15 21.98
N HIS A 302 -23.90 3.45 22.11
CA HIS A 302 -25.19 4.09 22.36
C HIS A 302 -25.09 4.91 23.65
N ALA A 303 -24.94 6.23 23.48
CA ALA A 303 -25.11 7.20 24.54
C ALA A 303 -26.56 7.17 25.04
N GLU A 304 -26.85 6.37 26.07
CA GLU A 304 -27.98 6.64 26.97
C GLU A 304 -27.70 7.93 27.73
N ALA A 305 -28.11 9.07 27.16
CA ALA A 305 -28.11 10.36 27.83
C ALA A 305 -29.51 11.01 27.80
N SER A 306 -30.19 10.85 28.93
CA SER A 306 -31.21 11.71 29.55
C SER A 306 -32.57 11.88 28.87
N GLU A 307 -33.57 11.16 29.40
CA GLU A 307 -34.86 11.76 29.74
C GLU A 307 -34.70 12.62 30.99
N VAL A 308 -34.50 13.93 30.85
CA VAL A 308 -34.94 14.89 31.87
C VAL A 308 -35.30 16.24 31.23
N THR A 309 -36.47 16.75 31.60
CA THR A 309 -37.00 18.12 31.44
C THR A 309 -37.66 18.49 30.11
N ALA A 310 -38.99 18.50 30.10
CA ALA A 310 -39.78 19.72 29.86
C ALA A 310 -41.24 19.49 30.28
N GLU A 311 -41.53 19.70 31.57
CA GLU A 311 -42.87 20.10 31.97
C GLU A 311 -42.90 21.64 32.07
N ASN A 312 -44.00 22.18 31.54
CA ASN A 312 -44.63 23.47 31.79
C ASN A 312 -44.51 24.61 30.76
N GLU A 313 -45.70 25.20 30.55
CA GLU A 313 -46.07 26.46 29.89
C GLU A 313 -46.30 26.41 28.37
N MET A 314 -47.43 26.85 27.80
CA MET A 314 -48.69 27.39 28.31
C MET A 314 -49.65 27.48 27.10
N GLU A 315 -50.92 27.21 27.33
CA GLU A 315 -52.02 27.32 26.36
C GLU A 315 -52.17 28.74 25.78
N GLY A 316 -52.54 28.82 24.50
CA GLY A 316 -52.94 30.05 23.83
C GLY A 316 -53.69 29.73 22.53
N GLU A 317 -55.02 29.65 22.64
CA GLU A 317 -55.98 29.44 21.56
C GLU A 317 -56.01 30.62 20.56
N HIS A 318 -56.16 30.34 19.25
CA HIS A 318 -57.16 31.00 18.38
C HIS A 318 -57.16 30.41 16.95
N GLU A 319 -58.25 29.70 16.65
CA GLU A 319 -59.18 29.90 15.52
C GLU A 319 -58.69 30.28 14.11
N GLU A 320 -59.08 29.40 13.18
CA GLU A 320 -59.88 29.65 11.97
C GLU A 320 -59.21 29.82 10.58
N HIS A 321 -59.81 29.02 9.68
CA HIS A 321 -60.07 29.22 8.24
C HIS A 321 -59.27 28.44 7.19
N ALA A 322 -60.08 27.69 6.44
CA ALA A 322 -59.84 26.91 5.25
C ALA A 322 -59.87 27.76 3.96
N GLU A 323 -59.23 27.25 2.91
CA GLU A 323 -59.71 27.20 1.51
C GLU A 323 -58.64 26.48 0.65
N THR A 324 -58.88 25.25 0.19
CA THR A 324 -59.31 24.85 -1.17
C THR A 324 -58.38 25.24 -2.33
N SER A 325 -57.88 24.25 -3.08
CA SER A 325 -58.38 23.98 -4.44
C SER A 325 -57.73 22.73 -5.05
N GLU A 326 -58.59 21.91 -5.66
CA GLU A 326 -58.31 20.77 -6.52
C GLU A 326 -58.03 21.20 -7.96
N ALA A 327 -57.35 20.33 -8.73
CA ALA A 327 -57.71 19.86 -10.10
C ALA A 327 -56.43 19.35 -10.80
N THR A 328 -56.19 18.04 -10.90
CA THR A 328 -56.62 17.11 -11.97
C THR A 328 -56.38 17.61 -13.40
N THR A 329 -55.55 16.89 -14.17
CA THR A 329 -56.02 16.11 -15.35
C THR A 329 -54.91 15.21 -15.89
N GLU A 330 -55.23 13.91 -15.96
CA GLU A 330 -54.63 12.90 -16.82
C GLU A 330 -54.87 13.22 -18.31
N SER A 331 -53.98 12.74 -19.18
CA SER A 331 -54.41 12.01 -20.38
C SER A 331 -53.25 11.20 -20.95
N GLU A 332 -53.36 9.88 -20.83
CA GLU A 332 -52.81 8.88 -21.73
C GLU A 332 -53.33 9.10 -23.16
N MET A 333 -52.56 8.74 -24.19
CA MET A 333 -53.06 7.86 -25.27
C MET A 333 -51.92 7.34 -26.15
N GLU A 334 -51.91 6.02 -26.31
CA GLU A 334 -51.16 5.19 -27.23
C GLU A 334 -51.43 5.50 -28.73
N GLY A 335 -50.57 4.98 -29.60
CA GLY A 335 -50.82 4.91 -31.04
C GLY A 335 -49.71 4.18 -31.80
N GLU A 336 -49.96 2.90 -32.08
CA GLU A 336 -49.16 1.93 -32.85
C GLU A 336 -49.21 2.10 -34.39
N HIS A 337 -48.44 1.23 -35.07
CA HIS A 337 -48.43 0.79 -36.50
C HIS A 337 -47.68 1.68 -37.51
N GLU A 338 -46.96 1.22 -38.55
CA GLU A 338 -46.69 -0.08 -39.21
C GLU A 338 -45.44 0.13 -40.12
N GLU A 339 -44.42 -0.74 -40.14
CA GLU A 339 -44.08 -1.81 -41.12
C GLU A 339 -43.45 -1.41 -42.50
N LEU A 340 -42.55 -2.30 -42.96
CA LEU A 340 -42.02 -2.60 -44.34
C LEU A 340 -40.71 -1.87 -44.74
N THR A 341 -39.63 -2.47 -45.27
CA THR A 341 -39.36 -3.76 -45.97
C THR A 341 -37.84 -3.99 -46.22
N GLY A 342 -37.40 -5.25 -46.39
CA GLY A 342 -36.35 -5.68 -47.35
C GLY A 342 -35.09 -6.38 -46.79
N THR A 343 -35.05 -7.72 -46.64
CA THR A 343 -34.40 -8.77 -47.52
C THR A 343 -32.88 -8.59 -47.74
N THR A 344 -31.96 -9.56 -47.50
CA THR A 344 -31.80 -10.92 -48.09
C THR A 344 -30.59 -11.62 -47.39
N GLU A 345 -30.69 -12.83 -46.81
CA GLU A 345 -30.12 -14.15 -47.26
C GLU A 345 -28.76 -14.12 -48.02
N ALA A 346 -27.78 -15.03 -47.91
CA ALA A 346 -27.56 -16.31 -47.21
C ALA A 346 -26.07 -16.75 -47.36
N ASN A 347 -25.64 -17.74 -46.55
CA ASN A 347 -24.66 -18.84 -46.76
C ASN A 347 -23.35 -18.62 -47.55
N ASN A 348 -22.21 -19.11 -47.04
CA ASN A 348 -21.62 -20.38 -47.51
C ASN A 348 -20.42 -20.86 -46.65
N GLU A 349 -20.42 -22.16 -46.37
CA GLU A 349 -19.24 -22.97 -46.04
C GLU A 349 -18.34 -23.15 -47.28
N SER A 350 -17.04 -23.38 -47.09
CA SER A 350 -16.30 -24.43 -47.81
C SER A 350 -14.87 -24.60 -47.31
N GLU A 351 -14.56 -25.84 -46.92
CA GLU A 351 -13.24 -26.48 -46.89
C GLU A 351 -12.47 -26.33 -48.22
N LEU A 352 -11.14 -26.51 -48.17
CA LEU A 352 -10.23 -27.11 -49.18
C LEU A 352 -8.81 -27.06 -48.58
N GLU A 353 -8.29 -28.16 -48.02
CA GLU A 353 -7.52 -29.25 -48.67
C GLU A 353 -6.05 -28.89 -49.03
N GLU A 354 -5.15 -29.71 -48.48
CA GLU A 354 -3.97 -30.37 -49.11
C GLU A 354 -2.92 -29.48 -49.83
N SER A 355 -1.61 -29.69 -49.75
CA SER A 355 -0.79 -30.88 -49.53
C SER A 355 0.70 -30.48 -49.66
N HIS A 356 1.57 -31.48 -49.44
CA HIS A 356 3.00 -31.57 -49.75
C HIS A 356 3.99 -31.02 -48.73
N GLU A 357 5.14 -31.64 -48.47
CA GLU A 357 5.65 -33.02 -48.52
C GLU A 357 7.14 -32.84 -48.18
N THR A 358 7.67 -33.71 -47.32
CA THR A 358 9.06 -34.20 -47.33
C THR A 358 10.22 -33.19 -47.34
N SER A 359 11.08 -33.24 -46.32
CA SER A 359 12.43 -33.76 -46.54
C SER A 359 13.11 -34.18 -45.24
N SER A 360 13.73 -35.34 -45.33
CA SER A 360 14.55 -36.09 -44.38
C SER A 360 15.91 -35.42 -44.15
N THR A 361 16.68 -36.00 -43.22
CA THR A 361 18.17 -36.13 -43.19
C THR A 361 18.85 -35.18 -42.19
N VAL A 362 19.77 -35.51 -41.26
CA VAL A 362 20.37 -36.72 -40.66
C VAL A 362 21.48 -36.18 -39.71
N ILE A 363 21.66 -36.82 -38.54
CA ILE A 363 22.92 -37.20 -37.81
C ILE A 363 24.05 -36.12 -37.75
N GLU A 364 24.65 -35.73 -36.60
CA GLU A 364 25.32 -36.47 -35.50
C GLU A 364 25.08 -35.82 -34.13
#